data_AF-A0A6G1S6A7-F1
#
_entry.id   AF-A0A6G1S6A7-F1
#
_cell.length_a   1.000
_cell.length_b   1.000
_cell.length_c   1.000
_cell.angle_alpha   90.00
_cell.angle_beta   90.00
_cell.angle_gamma   90.00
#
_symmetry.space_group_name_H-M   'P 1'
#
loop_
_entity.id
_entity.type
_entity.pdbx_description
1 polymer ?
#
loop_
_entity_poly.entity_id
_entity_poly.type
_entity_poly.pdbx_seq_one_letter_code
_entity_poly.pdbx_strand_id
1 'polypeptide(L)'
;MSDNRFCVKALPNSKRDSYTEWIRRRIGRGAKIIYDNGDVYIECLSEACIYVNDPLEAYTDEGVPRERVMKLSPGPPVRVFSASQFSKLLNEAYALGYEAVFDLTNRCAIRASIAKGWGQNYRLESVSQTPCWFEILMIGPLQWIDRALRQLEPPSSTNCASNT
;
A
#
# COMPACT_ATOMS: atom_id res chain seq x y z
N MET A 1 25.53 11.26 -1.10
CA MET A 1 24.32 10.60 -0.59
C MET A 1 24.06 9.40 -1.48
N SER A 2 23.79 8.21 -0.96
CA SER A 2 23.43 7.08 -1.83
C SER A 2 22.00 7.31 -2.35
N ASP A 3 21.83 7.48 -3.66
CA ASP A 3 20.54 7.79 -4.32
C ASP A 3 19.40 6.81 -4.00
N ASN A 4 19.71 5.64 -3.46
CA ASN A 4 18.74 4.56 -3.19
C ASN A 4 18.40 4.39 -1.69
N ARG A 5 18.56 5.43 -0.86
CA ARG A 5 18.22 5.36 0.58
C ARG A 5 17.36 6.52 1.05
N PHE A 6 16.18 6.20 1.57
CA PHE A 6 15.30 7.16 2.22
C PHE A 6 15.46 7.10 3.75
N CYS A 7 16.20 8.05 4.33
CA CYS A 7 16.52 8.06 5.76
C CYS A 7 15.50 8.86 6.57
N VAL A 8 14.58 8.16 7.24
CA VAL A 8 13.50 8.79 8.02
C VAL A 8 13.96 9.53 9.29
N LYS A 9 15.18 9.25 9.81
CA LYS A 9 15.67 9.81 11.08
C LYS A 9 15.73 11.34 11.06
N ALA A 10 16.10 11.92 9.92
CA ALA A 10 16.28 13.37 9.75
C ALA A 10 14.96 14.13 9.53
N LEU A 11 13.84 13.44 9.33
CA LEU A 11 12.55 14.09 9.07
C LEU A 11 12.02 14.76 10.36
N PRO A 12 11.73 16.08 10.35
CA PRO A 12 11.16 16.77 11.50
C PRO A 12 9.65 16.49 11.63
N ASN A 13 9.13 16.52 12.85
CA ASN A 13 7.69 16.53 13.13
C ASN A 13 7.47 17.14 14.52
N SER A 14 6.90 18.35 14.59
CA SER A 14 6.67 19.08 15.84
C SER A 14 5.57 18.48 16.72
N LYS A 15 4.69 17.65 16.15
CA LYS A 15 3.61 16.95 16.86
C LYS A 15 4.03 15.58 17.38
N ARG A 16 5.31 15.22 17.27
CA ARG A 16 5.81 13.90 17.62
C ARG A 16 5.88 13.74 19.15
N ASP A 17 5.23 12.69 19.65
CA ASP A 17 5.27 12.33 21.06
C ASP A 17 6.45 11.39 21.40
N SER A 18 6.68 11.19 22.70
CA SER A 18 7.77 10.34 23.21
C SER A 18 7.62 8.87 22.79
N TYR A 19 6.38 8.39 22.65
CA TYR A 19 6.11 7.02 22.23
C TYR A 19 6.47 6.80 20.76
N THR A 20 6.15 7.77 19.90
CA THR A 20 6.54 7.76 18.48
C THR A 20 8.06 7.84 18.34
N GLU A 21 8.75 8.69 19.11
CA GLU A 21 10.22 8.71 19.16
C GLU A 21 10.81 7.36 19.58
N TRP A 22 10.21 6.70 20.57
CA TRP A 22 10.65 5.37 20.98
C TRP A 22 10.49 4.33 19.86
N ILE A 23 9.37 4.33 19.14
CA ILE A 23 9.18 3.43 17.99
C ILE A 23 10.13 3.77 16.83
N ARG A 24 10.39 5.05 16.56
CA ARG A 24 11.33 5.47 15.51
C ARG A 24 12.73 4.89 15.70
N ARG A 25 13.18 4.74 16.95
CA ARG A 25 14.47 4.08 17.25
C ARG A 25 14.49 2.61 16.86
N ARG A 26 13.33 1.94 16.84
CA ARG A 26 13.18 0.54 16.43
C ARG A 26 13.15 0.35 14.91
N ILE A 27 13.15 1.42 14.12
CA ILE A 27 13.23 1.30 12.66
C ILE A 27 14.57 0.66 12.25
N GLY A 28 15.66 1.00 12.93
CA GLY A 28 16.97 0.39 12.68
C GLY A 28 17.41 0.52 11.22
N ARG A 29 17.77 -0.61 10.60
CA ARG A 29 18.12 -0.68 9.16
C ARG A 29 16.91 -0.58 8.23
N GLY A 30 15.70 -0.60 8.76
CA GLY A 30 14.46 -0.36 8.03
C GLY A 30 14.03 -1.51 7.13
N ALA A 31 13.56 -1.14 5.95
CA ALA A 31 13.06 -2.05 4.92
C ALA A 31 13.85 -1.82 3.63
N LYS A 32 14.11 -2.89 2.88
CA LYS A 32 14.59 -2.78 1.50
C LYS A 32 13.44 -3.15 0.56
N ILE A 33 13.08 -2.21 -0.30
CA ILE A 33 12.06 -2.39 -1.33
C ILE A 33 12.80 -2.82 -2.60
N ILE A 34 12.37 -3.91 -3.20
CA ILE A 34 12.98 -4.47 -4.40
C ILE A 34 11.90 -4.53 -5.47
N TYR A 35 12.20 -3.99 -6.64
CA TYR A 35 11.37 -4.08 -7.82
C TYR A 35 12.05 -4.99 -8.83
N ASP A 36 11.36 -6.06 -9.25
CA ASP A 36 11.87 -7.00 -10.23
C ASP A 36 10.74 -7.44 -11.17
N ASN A 37 10.92 -7.18 -12.47
CA ASN A 37 9.98 -7.60 -13.53
C ASN A 37 8.50 -7.25 -13.28
N GLY A 38 8.22 -6.11 -12.64
CA GLY A 38 6.85 -5.69 -12.29
C GLY A 38 6.41 -6.07 -10.89
N ASP A 39 7.03 -7.06 -10.27
CA ASP A 39 6.72 -7.51 -8.91
C ASP A 39 7.47 -6.64 -7.89
N VAL A 40 6.85 -6.46 -6.71
CA VAL A 40 7.44 -5.72 -5.59
C VAL A 40 7.67 -6.66 -4.43
N TYR A 41 8.86 -6.59 -3.86
CA TYR A 41 9.26 -7.35 -2.68
C TYR A 41 9.71 -6.42 -1.57
N ILE A 42 9.48 -6.83 -0.33
CA ILE A 42 9.98 -6.15 0.87
C ILE A 42 10.84 -7.12 1.66
N GLU A 43 12.08 -6.72 1.92
CA GLU A 43 13.00 -7.38 2.83
C GLU A 43 13.05 -6.62 4.16
N CYS A 44 12.80 -7.32 5.26
CA CYS A 44 12.84 -6.76 6.60
C CYS A 44 14.28 -6.77 7.13
N LEU A 45 14.93 -5.60 7.13
CA LEU A 45 16.31 -5.43 7.61
C LEU A 45 16.36 -4.96 9.08
N SER A 46 15.25 -4.44 9.60
CA SER A 46 15.06 -4.06 11.00
C SER A 46 15.03 -5.29 11.92
N GLU A 47 15.30 -5.10 13.21
CA GLU A 47 15.02 -6.10 14.24
C GLU A 47 13.52 -6.17 14.58
N ALA A 48 12.80 -5.05 14.37
CA ALA A 48 11.36 -5.01 14.52
C ALA A 48 10.68 -5.52 13.24
N CYS A 49 9.55 -6.22 13.40
CA CYS A 49 8.75 -6.66 12.26
C CYS A 49 8.16 -5.47 11.50
N ILE A 50 7.97 -5.67 10.20
CA ILE A 50 7.21 -4.77 9.32
C ILE A 50 5.84 -5.39 9.12
N TYR A 51 4.80 -4.57 9.13
CA TYR A 51 3.43 -4.97 8.88
C TYR A 51 3.02 -4.32 7.57
N VAL A 52 2.47 -5.08 6.63
CA VAL A 52 2.21 -4.62 5.25
C VAL A 52 0.79 -5.02 4.86
N ASN A 53 -0.01 -4.12 4.28
CA ASN A 53 -1.29 -4.57 3.71
C ASN A 53 -1.05 -5.31 2.39
N ASP A 54 -1.93 -6.26 2.10
CA ASP A 54 -2.03 -6.85 0.78
C ASP A 54 -2.99 -6.01 -0.08
N PRO A 55 -2.52 -5.30 -1.11
CA PRO A 55 -3.38 -4.48 -1.95
C PRO A 55 -4.16 -5.30 -2.98
N LEU A 56 -3.82 -6.57 -3.24
CA LEU A 56 -4.50 -7.40 -4.24
C LEU A 56 -5.59 -8.27 -3.61
N GLU A 57 -5.43 -8.65 -2.34
CA GLU A 57 -6.34 -9.51 -1.57
C GLU A 57 -7.10 -8.71 -0.49
N ALA A 58 -7.87 -7.68 -0.86
CA ALA A 58 -8.61 -6.89 0.13
C ALA A 58 -10.13 -7.02 0.10
N TYR A 59 -10.66 -8.08 -0.53
CA TYR A 59 -12.07 -8.47 -0.39
C TYR A 59 -12.13 -9.94 0.01
N THR A 60 -13.14 -10.32 0.79
CA THR A 60 -13.49 -11.73 1.02
C THR A 60 -14.28 -12.30 -0.16
N ASP A 61 -14.47 -13.63 -0.17
CA ASP A 61 -15.33 -14.30 -1.14
C ASP A 61 -16.78 -13.77 -1.10
N GLU A 62 -17.21 -13.17 0.02
CA GLU A 62 -18.50 -12.48 0.17
C GLU A 62 -18.47 -10.99 -0.22
N GLY A 63 -17.39 -10.50 -0.83
CA GLY A 63 -17.25 -9.12 -1.30
C GLY A 63 -17.05 -8.09 -0.18
N VAL A 64 -16.75 -8.51 1.04
CA VAL A 64 -16.54 -7.61 2.19
C VAL A 64 -15.09 -7.12 2.18
N PRO A 65 -14.83 -5.79 2.27
CA PRO A 65 -13.47 -5.29 2.39
C PRO A 65 -12.76 -5.91 3.58
N ARG A 66 -11.62 -6.55 3.35
CA ARG A 66 -10.77 -7.12 4.40
C ARG A 66 -9.37 -6.58 4.25
N GLU A 67 -9.02 -5.60 5.07
CA GLU A 67 -7.64 -5.13 5.13
C GLU A 67 -6.75 -6.22 5.73
N ARG A 68 -6.16 -7.04 4.84
CA ARG A 68 -5.26 -8.12 5.22
C ARG A 68 -3.87 -7.53 5.46
N VAL A 69 -3.39 -7.64 6.69
CA VAL A 69 -2.07 -7.16 7.08
C VAL A 69 -1.14 -8.34 7.39
N MET A 70 -0.09 -8.49 6.59
CA MET A 70 0.94 -9.51 6.77
C MET A 70 2.07 -9.01 7.68
N LYS A 71 2.59 -9.87 8.55
CA LYS A 71 3.73 -9.59 9.42
C LYS A 71 5.01 -10.14 8.78
N LEU A 72 5.93 -9.26 8.43
CA LEU A 72 7.27 -9.56 7.93
C LEU A 72 8.28 -9.52 9.08
N SER A 73 8.69 -10.70 9.53
CA SER A 73 9.83 -10.84 10.44
C SER A 73 11.16 -10.62 9.70
N PRO A 74 12.25 -10.30 10.41
CA PRO A 74 13.56 -10.16 9.78
C PRO A 74 13.93 -11.46 9.04
N GLY A 75 14.33 -11.33 7.77
CA GLY A 75 14.47 -12.49 6.90
C GLY A 75 14.52 -12.14 5.41
N PRO A 76 14.41 -13.16 4.53
CA PRO A 76 14.51 -12.96 3.09
C PRO A 76 13.37 -12.07 2.55
N PRO A 77 13.54 -11.48 1.35
CA PRO A 77 12.51 -10.68 0.72
C PRO A 77 11.21 -11.46 0.53
N VAL A 78 10.08 -10.83 0.83
CA VAL A 78 8.74 -11.37 0.61
C VAL A 78 8.05 -10.58 -0.50
N ARG A 79 7.42 -11.27 -1.45
CA ARG A 79 6.64 -10.62 -2.49
C ARG A 79 5.37 -10.02 -1.88
N VAL A 80 5.18 -8.73 -2.09
CA VAL A 80 4.03 -7.96 -1.57
C VAL A 80 3.12 -7.44 -2.68
N PHE A 81 3.55 -7.53 -3.93
CA PHE A 81 2.72 -7.21 -5.10
C PHE A 81 3.16 -8.04 -6.31
N SER A 82 2.19 -8.49 -7.09
CA SER A 82 2.39 -9.23 -8.34
C SER A 82 1.76 -8.48 -9.51
N ALA A 83 2.58 -8.05 -10.47
CA ALA A 83 2.08 -7.37 -11.67
C ALA A 83 1.17 -8.28 -12.51
N SER A 84 1.47 -9.57 -12.55
CA SER A 84 0.66 -10.56 -13.27
C SER A 84 -0.72 -10.76 -12.64
N GLN A 85 -0.81 -10.73 -11.30
CA GLN A 85 -2.08 -10.82 -10.59
C GLN A 85 -2.89 -9.54 -10.77
N PHE A 86 -2.25 -8.38 -10.65
CA PHE A 86 -2.91 -7.10 -10.91
C PHE A 86 -3.44 -6.98 -12.34
N SER A 87 -2.70 -7.47 -13.34
CA SER A 87 -3.18 -7.49 -14.73
C SER A 87 -4.45 -8.32 -14.91
N LYS A 88 -4.60 -9.44 -14.19
CA LYS A 88 -5.82 -10.25 -14.23
C LYS A 88 -7.01 -9.48 -13.63
N LEU A 89 -6.81 -8.89 -12.44
CA LEU A 89 -7.82 -8.05 -11.80
C LEU A 89 -8.23 -6.86 -12.68
N LEU A 90 -7.28 -6.24 -13.38
CA LEU A 90 -7.57 -5.16 -14.31
C LEU A 90 -8.42 -5.62 -15.49
N ASN A 91 -8.13 -6.79 -16.07
CA ASN A 91 -8.93 -7.35 -17.16
C ASN A 91 -10.35 -7.70 -16.71
N GLU A 92 -10.51 -8.23 -15.50
CA GLU A 92 -11.82 -8.52 -14.90
C GLU A 92 -12.61 -7.23 -14.65
N ALA A 93 -11.98 -6.22 -14.04
CA ALA A 93 -12.59 -4.92 -13.81
C ALA A 93 -12.96 -4.20 -15.12
N TYR A 94 -12.14 -4.33 -16.16
CA TYR A 94 -12.41 -3.74 -17.47
C TYR A 94 -13.73 -4.25 -18.06
N ALA A 95 -14.07 -5.53 -17.86
CA ALA A 95 -15.33 -6.10 -18.31
C ALA A 95 -16.55 -5.57 -17.52
N LEU A 96 -16.34 -5.06 -16.30
CA LEU A 96 -17.38 -4.49 -15.44
C LEU A 96 -17.61 -2.99 -15.69
N GLY A 97 -16.67 -2.31 -16.34
CA GLY A 97 -16.80 -0.90 -16.76
C GLY A 97 -15.98 0.09 -15.93
N TYR A 98 -16.25 1.37 -16.13
CA TYR A 98 -15.41 2.47 -15.64
C TYR A 98 -15.21 2.46 -14.12
N GLU A 99 -16.29 2.33 -13.34
CA GLU A 99 -16.22 2.39 -11.87
C GLU A 99 -15.35 1.27 -11.30
N ALA A 100 -15.48 0.04 -11.80
CA ALA A 100 -14.68 -1.09 -11.36
C ALA A 100 -13.17 -0.89 -11.65
N VAL A 101 -12.83 -0.34 -12.83
CA VAL A 101 -11.44 -0.01 -13.18
C VAL A 101 -10.92 1.13 -12.31
N PHE A 102 -11.74 2.15 -12.05
CA PHE A 102 -11.37 3.28 -11.19
C PHE A 102 -11.11 2.83 -9.74
N ASP A 103 -11.90 1.91 -9.21
CA ASP A 103 -11.72 1.36 -7.86
C ASP A 103 -10.37 0.65 -7.66
N LEU A 104 -9.76 0.12 -8.73
CA LEU A 104 -8.44 -0.48 -8.68
C LEU A 104 -7.32 0.52 -8.35
N THR A 105 -7.57 1.83 -8.41
CA THR A 105 -6.59 2.84 -7.98
C THR A 105 -6.20 2.65 -6.51
N ASN A 106 -7.14 2.20 -5.67
CA ASN A 106 -6.88 1.87 -4.27
C ASN A 106 -5.97 0.64 -4.08
N ARG A 107 -5.77 -0.16 -5.14
CA ARG A 107 -4.87 -1.33 -5.15
C ARG A 107 -3.46 -0.97 -5.64
N CYS A 108 -3.23 0.28 -6.02
CA CYS A 108 -1.94 0.76 -6.50
C CYS A 108 -1.02 1.30 -5.39
N ALA A 109 -1.41 1.13 -4.13
CA ALA A 109 -0.66 1.57 -2.97
C ALA A 109 -0.43 0.42 -1.98
N ILE A 110 0.82 0.27 -1.53
CA ILE A 110 1.17 -0.60 -0.41
C ILE A 110 1.49 0.27 0.78
N ARG A 111 0.76 0.09 1.87
CA ARG A 111 0.98 0.71 3.17
C ARG A 111 1.72 -0.27 4.07
N ALA A 112 2.74 0.24 4.76
CA ALA A 112 3.56 -0.54 5.65
C ALA A 112 3.86 0.21 6.93
N SER A 113 3.84 -0.49 8.07
CA SER A 113 4.17 0.05 9.39
C SER A 113 5.29 -0.74 10.03
N ILE A 114 6.16 -0.06 10.78
CA ILE A 114 7.29 -0.70 11.46
C ILE A 114 6.99 -0.82 12.96
N ALA A 115 7.27 -2.00 13.53
CA ALA A 115 7.07 -2.37 14.94
C ALA A 115 5.62 -2.48 15.42
N LYS A 116 4.62 -1.96 14.69
CA LYS A 116 3.19 -2.02 15.06
C LYS A 116 2.34 -2.48 13.89
N GLY A 117 1.50 -3.49 14.12
CA GLY A 117 0.49 -3.94 13.17
C GLY A 117 -0.85 -3.23 13.36
N TRP A 118 -1.69 -3.31 12.34
CA TRP A 118 -3.05 -2.77 12.30
C TRP A 118 -4.00 -3.72 11.57
N GLY A 119 -5.31 -3.46 11.64
CA GLY A 119 -6.36 -4.26 11.04
C GLY A 119 -6.93 -5.30 12.01
N GLN A 120 -7.75 -6.22 11.47
CA GLN A 120 -8.63 -7.12 12.23
C GLN A 120 -7.95 -7.95 13.35
N ASN A 121 -6.65 -8.24 13.20
CA ASN A 121 -5.88 -9.06 14.15
C ASN A 121 -5.02 -8.24 15.11
N TYR A 122 -5.21 -6.91 15.16
CA TYR A 122 -4.38 -5.99 15.92
C TYR A 122 -5.24 -4.98 16.67
N ARG A 123 -4.64 -4.34 17.68
CA ARG A 123 -5.33 -3.31 18.48
C ARG A 123 -5.64 -2.04 17.68
N LEU A 124 -4.82 -1.74 16.68
CA LEU A 124 -4.99 -0.57 15.82
C LEU A 124 -5.86 -0.97 14.64
N GLU A 125 -6.89 -0.20 14.33
CA GLU A 125 -7.82 -0.50 13.24
C GLU A 125 -7.29 -0.01 11.91
N SER A 126 -6.55 1.11 11.91
CA SER A 126 -5.99 1.72 10.70
C SER A 126 -4.49 1.98 10.82
N VAL A 127 -3.79 1.90 9.69
CA VAL A 127 -2.36 2.23 9.58
C VAL A 127 -2.03 3.64 10.05
N SER A 128 -2.97 4.59 9.92
CA SER A 128 -2.80 5.99 10.36
C SER A 128 -2.62 6.13 11.88
N GLN A 129 -3.10 5.16 12.65
CA GLN A 129 -2.92 5.09 14.11
C GLN A 129 -1.55 4.52 14.49
N THR A 130 -0.81 3.97 13.52
CA THR A 130 0.54 3.48 13.78
C THR A 130 1.53 4.66 13.80
N PRO A 131 2.51 4.66 14.72
CA PRO A 131 3.39 5.81 14.92
C PRO A 131 4.40 6.00 13.77
N CYS A 132 4.72 4.95 13.02
CA CYS A 132 5.72 4.98 11.96
C CYS A 132 5.28 4.08 10.80
N TRP A 133 4.75 4.68 9.74
CA TRP A 133 4.35 3.98 8.54
C TRP A 133 4.81 4.75 7.28
N PHE A 134 4.77 4.05 6.15
CA PHE A 134 5.06 4.60 4.84
C PHE A 134 4.12 3.97 3.81
N GLU A 135 3.97 4.65 2.68
CA GLU A 135 3.18 4.19 1.55
C GLU A 135 4.09 4.11 0.31
N ILE A 136 3.96 3.03 -0.45
CA ILE A 136 4.63 2.81 -1.72
C ILE A 136 3.55 2.91 -2.80
N LEU A 137 3.69 3.90 -3.67
CA LEU A 137 2.83 4.05 -4.84
C LEU A 137 3.44 3.34 -6.05
N MET A 138 2.65 2.49 -6.69
CA MET A 138 3.09 1.69 -7.82
C MET A 138 2.69 2.38 -9.13
N ILE A 139 3.65 3.10 -9.71
CA ILE A 139 3.41 3.94 -10.90
C ILE A 139 3.03 3.11 -12.13
N GLY A 140 3.65 1.93 -12.34
CA GLY A 140 3.32 1.05 -13.47
C GLY A 140 1.84 0.62 -13.49
N PRO A 141 1.33 -0.01 -12.42
CA PRO A 141 -0.10 -0.30 -12.25
C PRO A 141 -1.02 0.91 -12.45
N LEU A 142 -0.67 2.09 -11.90
CA LEU A 142 -1.44 3.33 -12.12
C LEU A 142 -1.51 3.71 -13.60
N GLN A 143 -0.42 3.56 -14.35
CA GLN A 143 -0.41 3.82 -15.80
C GLN A 143 -1.29 2.83 -16.56
N TRP A 144 -1.39 1.58 -16.12
CA TRP A 144 -2.29 0.60 -16.74
C TRP A 144 -3.75 0.96 -16.53
N ILE A 145 -4.11 1.42 -15.32
CA ILE A 145 -5.43 1.96 -15.02
C ILE A 145 -5.73 3.17 -15.91
N ASP A 146 -4.82 4.16 -15.99
CA ASP A 146 -5.02 5.37 -16.82
C ASP A 146 -5.30 5.00 -18.30
N ARG A 147 -4.56 4.03 -18.86
CA ARG A 147 -4.80 3.56 -20.24
C ARG A 147 -6.14 2.86 -20.42
N ALA A 148 -6.58 2.10 -19.42
CA ALA A 148 -7.86 1.42 -19.44
C ALA A 148 -9.03 2.42 -19.36
N LEU A 149 -8.97 3.37 -18.41
CA LEU A 149 -10.01 4.38 -18.22
C LEU A 149 -10.22 5.27 -19.46
N ARG A 150 -9.15 5.58 -20.21
CA ARG A 150 -9.27 6.36 -21.47
C ARG A 150 -10.04 5.66 -22.58
N GLN A 151 -10.24 4.35 -22.48
CA GLN A 151 -10.98 3.56 -23.47
C GLN A 151 -12.43 3.27 -23.02
N LEU A 152 -12.78 3.62 -21.78
CA LEU A 152 -14.10 3.43 -21.22
C LEU A 152 -14.87 4.74 -21.20
N GLU A 153 -16.18 4.66 -21.37
CA GLU A 153 -17.04 5.82 -21.20
C GLU A 153 -17.13 6.16 -19.71
N PRO A 154 -16.85 7.41 -19.31
CA PRO A 154 -17.03 7.83 -17.93
C PRO A 154 -18.52 7.78 -17.56
N PRO A 155 -18.85 7.57 -16.26
CA PRO A 155 -20.23 7.54 -15.83
C PRO A 155 -20.94 8.85 -16.21
N SER A 156 -22.12 8.72 -16.83
CA SER A 156 -22.98 9.83 -17.18
C SER A 156 -23.21 10.68 -15.93
N SER A 157 -22.75 11.93 -15.96
CA SER A 157 -22.80 12.85 -14.83
C SER A 157 -24.25 13.17 -14.45
N THR A 158 -24.87 12.35 -13.61
CA THR A 158 -26.24 12.65 -13.13
C THR A 158 -26.24 13.29 -11.74
N ASN A 159 -25.11 13.48 -11.03
CA ASN A 159 -25.14 14.13 -9.70
C ASN A 159 -23.79 14.70 -9.20
N CYS A 160 -22.91 15.21 -10.05
CA CYS A 160 -21.91 16.18 -9.58
C CYS A 160 -22.53 17.58 -9.68
N ALA A 161 -23.47 17.87 -8.77
CA ALA A 161 -24.04 19.21 -8.70
C ALA A 161 -22.93 20.20 -8.34
N SER A 162 -22.47 20.96 -9.32
CA SER A 162 -21.70 22.17 -9.10
C SER A 162 -22.64 23.22 -8.53
N ASN A 163 -22.75 23.26 -7.19
CA ASN A 163 -23.39 24.40 -6.53
C ASN A 163 -22.47 25.61 -6.72
N THR A 164 -22.76 26.43 -7.74
CA THR A 164 -22.27 27.80 -7.88
C THR A 164 -23.06 28.74 -6.99
#